data_AF-A0A2V6K4N9-F1
#
_entry.id   AF-A0A2V6K4N9-F1
#
_cell.length_a   1.000
_cell.length_b   1.000
_cell.length_c   1.000
_cell.angle_alpha   90.00
_cell.angle_beta   90.00
_cell.angle_gamma   90.00
#
_symmetry.space_group_name_H-M   'P 1'
#
loop_
_entity.id
_entity.type
_entity.pdbx_description
1 polymer ?
#
loop_
_entity_poly.entity_id
_entity_poly.type
_entity_poly.pdbx_seq_one_letter_code
_entity_poly.pdbx_strand_id
1 'polypeptide(L)' 'MKISLGTDHAGFRYKEKVKELLGTLGHEVKDFGTFSEEPVDYPLFIRPAAEAVARGECERGVVFGGSGNG' A
#
# COMPACT_ATOMS: atom_id res chain seq x y z
N MET A 1 -12.51 4.26 -7.83
CA MET A 1 -11.28 5.07 -7.68
C MET A 1 -10.07 4.17 -7.83
N LYS A 2 -8.93 4.73 -8.24
CA LYS A 2 -7.65 4.02 -8.24
C LYS A 2 -6.85 4.34 -6.98
N ILE A 3 -6.47 3.33 -6.20
CA ILE A 3 -5.85 3.47 -4.88
C ILE A 3 -4.48 2.78 -4.87
N SER A 4 -3.44 3.51 -4.46
CA SER A 4 -2.11 2.93 -4.25
C SER A 4 -1.98 2.33 -2.86
N LEU A 5 -1.39 1.13 -2.76
CA LEU A 5 -1.04 0.52 -1.49
C LEU A 5 0.47 0.37 -1.35
N GLY A 6 1.01 0.58 -0.15
CA GLY A 6 2.40 0.32 0.18
C GLY A 6 2.56 -0.15 1.62
N THR A 7 3.49 -1.07 1.88
CA THR A 7 3.74 -1.59 3.23
C THR A 7 5.16 -2.12 3.37
N ASP A 8 5.67 -2.13 4.60
CA ASP A 8 6.74 -3.06 4.98
C ASP A 8 6.17 -4.44 5.35
N HIS A 9 7.04 -5.33 5.81
CA HIS A 9 6.70 -6.65 6.30
C HIS A 9 5.71 -6.66 7.48
N ALA A 10 5.79 -5.66 8.38
CA ALA A 10 4.92 -5.60 9.55
C ALA A 10 3.46 -5.29 9.18
N GLY A 11 3.23 -4.50 8.12
CA GLY A 11 1.90 -4.18 7.64
C GLY A 11 1.31 -5.14 6.58
N PHE A 12 2.10 -6.12 6.09
CA PHE A 12 1.73 -6.96 4.94
C PHE A 12 0.35 -7.63 5.06
N ARG A 13 0.08 -8.29 6.18
CA ARG A 13 -1.21 -8.98 6.39
C ARG A 13 -2.41 -8.02 6.41
N TYR A 14 -2.22 -6.79 6.91
CA TYR A 14 -3.27 -5.78 6.90
C TYR A 14 -3.49 -5.23 5.50
N LYS A 15 -2.40 -4.97 4.75
CA LYS A 15 -2.48 -4.53 3.36
C LYS A 15 -3.28 -5.53 2.50
N GLU A 16 -3.02 -6.83 2.61
CA GLU A 16 -3.75 -7.83 1.81
C GLU A 16 -5.25 -7.89 2.15
N LYS A 17 -5.64 -7.79 3.42
CA LYS A 17 -7.06 -7.69 3.82
C LYS A 17 -7.74 -6.44 3.29
N VAL A 18 -7.05 -5.30 3.35
CA VAL A 18 -7.58 -4.03 2.82
C VAL A 18 -7.67 -4.08 1.31
N LYS A 19 -6.68 -4.65 0.61
CA LYS A 19 -6.69 -4.85 -0.84
C LYS A 19 -7.92 -5.64 -1.30
N GLU A 20 -8.24 -6.73 -0.62
CA GLU A 20 -9.45 -7.52 -0.88
C GLU A 20 -10.72 -6.67 -0.69
N LEU A 21 -10.85 -6.00 0.45
CA LEU A 21 -11.99 -5.13 0.75
C LEU A 21 -12.16 -4.01 -0.29
N LEU A 22 -11.08 -3.35 -0.70
CA LEU A 22 -11.15 -2.31 -1.72
C LEU A 22 -11.64 -2.87 -3.06
N GLY A 23 -11.23 -4.10 -3.40
CA GLY A 23 -11.74 -4.81 -4.57
C GLY A 23 -13.24 -5.08 -4.48
N THR A 24 -13.76 -5.54 -3.34
CA THR A 24 -15.21 -5.77 -3.16
C THR A 24 -16.03 -4.48 -3.21
N LEU A 25 -15.42 -3.34 -2.88
CA LEU A 25 -16.02 -2.00 -3.00
C LEU A 25 -15.91 -1.40 -4.42
N GLY A 26 -15.36 -2.14 -5.40
CA GLY A 26 -15.25 -1.69 -6.79
C GLY A 26 -14.13 -0.68 -7.03
N HIS A 27 -13.09 -0.68 -6.20
CA HIS A 27 -11.89 0.13 -6.41
C HIS A 27 -10.79 -0.66 -7.14
N GLU A 28 -10.01 0.04 -7.97
CA GLU A 28 -8.80 -0.52 -8.57
C GLU A 28 -7.62 -0.29 -7.64
N VAL A 29 -6.80 -1.32 -7.42
CA VAL A 29 -5.65 -1.25 -6.51
C VAL A 29 -4.34 -1.35 -7.31
N LYS A 30 -3.43 -0.39 -7.08
CA LYS A 30 -2.02 -0.46 -7.49
C LYS A 30 -1.17 -0.78 -6.26
N ASP A 31 -0.76 -2.04 -6.15
CA ASP A 31 0.00 -2.55 -5.01
C ASP A 31 1.51 -2.43 -5.27
N PHE A 32 2.19 -1.60 -4.49
CA PHE A 32 3.63 -1.38 -4.61
C PHE A 32 4.46 -2.36 -3.78
N GLY A 33 3.81 -3.25 -3.02
CA GLY A 33 4.46 -4.19 -2.12
C GLY A 33 4.58 -3.64 -0.69
N THR A 34 5.29 -4.34 0.20
CA THR A 34 5.93 -5.65 -0.01
C THR A 34 4.91 -6.76 -0.30
N PHE A 35 5.40 -7.92 -0.75
CA PHE A 35 4.58 -9.05 -1.21
C PHE A 35 4.73 -10.30 -0.33
N SER A 36 5.38 -10.18 0.82
CA SER A 36 5.55 -11.25 1.80
C SER A 36 5.74 -10.66 3.20
N GLU A 37 5.80 -11.56 4.20
CA GLU A 37 6.14 -11.22 5.59
C GLU A 37 7.66 -11.14 5.82
N GLU A 38 8.47 -11.30 4.76
CA GLU A 38 9.94 -11.24 4.87
C GLU A 38 10.40 -9.82 5.20
N PRO A 39 11.33 -9.65 6.16
CA PRO A 39 11.82 -8.34 6.58
C PRO A 39 12.35 -7.51 5.42
N VAL A 40 11.87 -6.26 5.35
CA VAL A 40 12.22 -5.27 4.33
C VAL A 40 12.09 -3.84 4.90
N ASP A 41 12.74 -2.89 4.23
CA ASP A 41 12.71 -1.48 4.59
C ASP A 41 11.46 -0.76 4.09
N TYR A 42 10.74 -0.12 5.01
CA TYR A 42 9.49 0.60 4.77
C TYR A 42 9.54 1.67 3.65
N PRO A 43 10.55 2.56 3.59
CA PRO A 43 10.56 3.63 2.60
C PRO A 43 10.60 3.15 1.15
N LEU A 44 11.10 1.93 0.89
CA LEU A 44 11.18 1.35 -0.45
C LEU A 44 9.80 1.16 -1.09
N PHE A 45 8.76 0.95 -0.27
CA PHE A 45 7.40 0.68 -0.73
C PHE A 45 6.48 1.88 -0.58
N ILE A 46 6.72 2.71 0.43
CA ILE A 46 5.86 3.88 0.72
C ILE A 46 6.14 5.02 -0.23
N ARG A 47 7.41 5.27 -0.55
CA ARG A 47 7.77 6.34 -1.49
C ARG A 47 7.12 6.16 -2.86
N PRO A 48 7.22 5.01 -3.55
CA PRO A 48 6.57 4.85 -4.85
C PRO A 48 5.03 4.90 -4.75
N ALA A 49 4.42 4.41 -3.66
CA ALA A 49 2.99 4.55 -3.43
C ALA A 49 2.57 6.02 -3.29
N ALA A 50 3.30 6.81 -2.49
CA ALA A 50 3.05 8.24 -2.32
C ALA A 50 3.29 9.03 -3.62
N GLU A 51 4.35 8.72 -4.36
CA GLU A 51 4.66 9.35 -5.63
C GLU A 51 3.58 9.07 -6.69
N ALA A 52 2.97 7.88 -6.71
CA ALA A 52 1.86 7.57 -7.61
C ALA A 52 0.63 8.47 -7.35
N VAL A 53 0.36 8.80 -6.08
CA VAL A 53 -0.67 9.77 -5.73
C VAL A 53 -0.27 11.17 -6.17
N ALA A 54 0.96 11.60 -5.86
CA ALA A 54 1.46 12.92 -6.22
C ALA A 54 1.47 13.17 -7.74
N ARG A 55 1.68 12.13 -8.56
CA ARG A 55 1.65 12.19 -10.02
C ARG A 55 0.24 12.08 -10.63
N GLY A 56 -0.79 11.86 -9.81
CA GLY A 56 -2.16 11.67 -10.28
C GLY A 56 -2.44 10.29 -10.91
N GLU A 57 -1.52 9.32 -10.77
CA GLU A 57 -1.73 7.94 -11.22
C GLU A 57 -2.70 7.18 -10.32
N CYS A 58 -2.83 7.60 -9.06
CA CYS A 58 -3.78 7.11 -8.08
C CYS A 58 -4.46 8.30 -7.40
N GLU A 59 -5.76 8.17 -7.10
CA GLU A 59 -6.53 9.24 -6.48
C GLU A 59 -6.24 9.35 -4.97
N ARG A 60 -5.94 8.21 -4.33
CA ARG A 60 -5.63 8.10 -2.90
C ARG A 60 -4.56 7.04 -2.67
N GLY A 61 -3.89 7.13 -1.52
CA GLY A 61 -2.93 6.13 -1.06
C GLY A 61 -3.24 5.68 0.36
N VAL A 62 -3.01 4.38 0.64
CA VAL A 62 -3.07 3.80 1.98
C VAL A 62 -1.77 3.06 2.22
N VAL A 63 -1.08 3.41 3.31
CA VAL A 63 0.22 2.82 3.66
C VAL A 63 0.16 2.14 5.02
N PHE A 64 0.94 1.07 5.18
CA PHE A 64 0.93 0.24 6.37
C PHE A 64 2.35 0.05 6.88
N GLY A 65 2.52 0.08 8.19
CA GLY A 65 3.75 -0.28 8.87
C GLY A 65 3.42 -0.82 10.26
N GLY A 66 4.43 -1.16 11.06
CA GLY A 66 4.19 -1.67 12.42
C GLY A 66 3.36 -0.72 13.30
N SER A 67 3.64 0.60 13.23
CA SER A 67 2.90 1.65 13.94
C SER A 67 2.20 2.66 13.03
N GLY A 68 2.55 2.67 11.73
CA GLY A 68 2.08 3.67 10.78
C GLY A 68 2.76 5.04 10.85
N ASN A 69 3.78 5.22 11.71
CA ASN A 69 4.51 6.50 11.87
C ASN A 69 5.73 6.68 10.95
N GLY A 70 6.17 5.60 10.30
CA GLY A 70 7.44 5.54 9.56
C GLY A 70 7.48 6.32 8.25
#